data_AF-A0A8S1JEE1-F1
#
_entry.id   AF-A0A8S1JEE1-F1
#
_cell.length_a   1.000
_cell.length_b   1.000
_cell.length_c   1.000
_cell.angle_alpha   90.00
_cell.angle_beta   90.00
_cell.angle_gamma   90.00
#
_symmetry.space_group_name_H-M   'P 1'
#
loop_
_entity.id
_entity.type
_entity.pdbx_description
1 polymer ?
#
loop_
_entity_poly.entity_id
_entity_poly.type
_entity_poly.pdbx_seq_one_letter_code
_entity_poly.pdbx_strand_id
1 'polypeptide(L)'
;MRPGTLPQKLRYALQYCSGEDPDYPARELLYHSPHTRGWQSPRFCKYPQEVVIRLEGPAQIQQIQVLSHEYKIATKMDIHVGTPVPSEGGAERVEWKRLGYLSFDSNERSGYLARELKSVHVTSRGSLLQFSAHRCHINKLNIYNQVGVIALNVVGEVLPSCNSPPGLLELHQPPRPEPLVSGQAAAAMADLTLDVNVDPITAAKIRDIARQKDQAVAQEDYDAAKRLKGAIERLKALGQKIAALEARKRTAVDREDYDTAKLLKADIDKLRGAGEAAAMGPIVAKGKRTDPEEIFSRALGKKGSGMRRLPSEAGTGGEGLGNRQASEVDPLGAIGKDSPTGAPYHPVGVWLRCQVSNMCSAIGDR
;
A
#
# COMPACT_ATOMS: atom_id res chain seq x y z
N MET A 1 9.43 3.24 36.99
CA MET A 1 9.50 3.46 35.53
C MET A 1 8.11 3.84 35.05
N ARG A 2 7.94 4.93 34.29
CA ARG A 2 6.62 5.33 33.79
C ARG A 2 6.13 4.28 32.78
N PRO A 3 4.83 3.93 32.75
CA PRO A 3 4.28 3.10 31.69
C PRO A 3 4.49 3.84 30.36
N GLY A 4 5.35 3.29 29.50
CA GLY A 4 5.54 3.81 28.15
C GLY A 4 4.24 3.63 27.37
N THR A 5 3.75 4.70 26.74
CA THR A 5 2.70 4.60 25.73
C THR A 5 3.17 3.64 24.64
N LEU A 6 2.29 2.77 24.13
CA LEU A 6 2.67 1.86 23.07
C LEU A 6 3.10 2.62 21.79
N PRO A 7 4.08 2.10 21.03
CA PRO A 7 4.50 2.72 19.78
C PRO A 7 3.32 2.82 18.80
N GLN A 8 3.12 4.00 18.24
CA GLN A 8 2.02 4.30 17.34
C GLN A 8 2.51 5.01 16.08
N LYS A 9 1.68 4.99 15.02
CA LYS A 9 1.90 5.78 13.82
C LYS A 9 1.90 7.26 14.20
N LEU A 10 3.03 7.93 13.97
CA LEU A 10 3.22 9.34 14.26
C LEU A 10 2.67 10.17 13.10
N ARG A 11 1.85 11.16 13.44
CA ARG A 11 1.38 12.15 12.48
C ARG A 11 2.45 13.21 12.25
N TYR A 12 2.48 13.72 11.03
CA TYR A 12 3.47 14.71 10.60
C TYR A 12 2.88 15.63 9.54
N ALA A 13 3.52 16.78 9.37
CA ALA A 13 3.27 17.74 8.31
C ALA A 13 4.51 17.88 7.42
N LEU A 14 4.30 18.29 6.17
CA LEU A 14 5.40 18.62 5.27
C LEU A 14 6.00 19.97 5.69
N GLN A 15 7.31 20.00 5.96
CA GLN A 15 8.03 21.21 6.34
C GLN A 15 8.77 21.84 5.16
N TYR A 16 9.40 21.00 4.33
CA TYR A 16 10.18 21.44 3.17
C TYR A 16 10.25 20.33 2.12
N CYS A 17 10.33 20.73 0.86
CA CYS A 17 10.59 19.85 -0.26
C CYS A 17 11.49 20.58 -1.26
N SER A 18 12.55 19.95 -1.75
CA SER A 18 13.46 20.54 -2.75
C SER A 18 12.80 20.73 -4.11
N GLY A 19 11.73 19.98 -4.38
CA GLY A 19 10.97 20.06 -5.61
C GLY A 19 10.01 18.89 -5.77
N GLU A 20 8.99 19.10 -6.58
CA GLU A 20 7.96 18.10 -6.87
C GLU A 20 7.53 18.17 -8.34
N ASP A 21 7.08 17.04 -8.88
CA ASP A 21 6.31 17.01 -10.12
C ASP A 21 4.89 17.54 -9.83
N PRO A 22 4.34 18.49 -10.63
CA PRO A 22 3.02 19.08 -10.39
C PRO A 22 1.89 18.05 -10.24
N ASP A 23 2.01 16.91 -10.93
CA ASP A 23 1.02 15.83 -10.88
C ASP A 23 1.17 14.92 -9.64
N TYR A 24 2.29 15.03 -8.93
CA TYR A 24 2.71 14.14 -7.85
C TYR A 24 3.37 14.91 -6.68
N PRO A 25 2.61 15.81 -6.02
CA PRO A 25 3.15 16.69 -4.99
C PRO A 25 3.49 15.96 -3.68
N ALA A 26 4.39 16.53 -2.88
CA ALA A 26 4.87 15.97 -1.62
C ALA A 26 3.76 15.79 -0.57
N ARG A 27 2.66 16.54 -0.67
CA ARG A 27 1.47 16.39 0.17
C ARG A 27 0.81 15.01 0.08
N GLU A 28 1.01 14.27 -1.02
CA GLU A 28 0.50 12.90 -1.19
C GLU A 28 1.10 11.93 -0.15
N LEU A 29 2.24 12.25 0.45
CA LEU A 29 2.84 11.44 1.52
C LEU A 29 2.04 11.49 2.83
N LEU A 30 1.20 12.52 3.03
CA LEU A 30 0.47 12.72 4.28
C LEU A 30 -0.73 11.77 4.42
N TYR A 31 -1.27 11.28 3.30
CA TYR A 31 -2.49 10.47 3.27
C TYR A 31 -2.28 9.21 2.44
N HIS A 32 -2.51 8.05 3.07
CA HIS A 32 -2.40 6.76 2.41
C HIS A 32 -3.79 6.23 2.05
N SER A 33 -3.95 5.92 0.77
CA SER A 33 -5.11 5.30 0.18
C SER A 33 -4.67 4.46 -1.01
N PRO A 34 -5.54 3.60 -1.57
CA PRO A 34 -5.23 2.85 -2.78
C PRO A 34 -4.97 3.71 -4.01
N HIS A 35 -5.43 4.96 -3.97
CA HIS A 35 -5.26 5.93 -5.04
C HIS A 35 -4.12 6.90 -4.78
N THR A 36 -3.42 6.79 -3.64
CA THR A 36 -2.27 7.63 -3.34
C THR A 36 -1.20 7.37 -4.39
N ARG A 37 -0.80 8.44 -5.08
CA ARG A 37 0.20 8.39 -6.15
C ARG A 37 1.61 8.64 -5.62
N GLY A 38 1.69 9.20 -4.42
CA GLY A 38 2.93 9.56 -3.76
C GLY A 38 3.59 10.80 -4.34
N TRP A 39 4.71 11.16 -3.73
CA TRP A 39 5.59 12.22 -4.18
C TRP A 39 6.49 11.73 -5.32
N GLN A 40 6.74 12.59 -6.30
CA GLN A 40 7.81 12.41 -7.28
C GLN A 40 8.62 13.71 -7.40
N SER A 41 9.94 13.57 -7.54
CA SER A 41 10.82 14.71 -7.79
C SER A 41 10.51 15.37 -9.16
N PRO A 42 10.95 16.62 -9.41
CA PRO A 42 10.83 17.23 -10.72
C PRO A 42 11.55 16.41 -11.79
N ARG A 43 11.07 16.50 -13.03
CA ARG A 43 11.76 15.89 -14.19
C ARG A 43 13.15 16.49 -14.35
N PHE A 44 14.14 15.64 -14.63
CA PHE A 44 15.55 16.04 -14.79
C PHE A 44 16.10 16.84 -13.60
N CYS A 45 15.66 16.51 -12.39
CA CYS A 45 16.11 17.20 -11.17
C CYS A 45 17.61 17.00 -10.90
N LYS A 46 18.21 17.96 -10.17
CA LYS A 46 19.58 17.81 -9.63
C LYS A 46 19.52 17.04 -8.33
N TYR A 47 20.43 16.09 -8.16
CA TYR A 47 20.51 15.31 -6.92
C TYR A 47 21.43 15.97 -5.88
N PRO A 48 21.16 15.78 -4.57
CA PRO A 48 20.04 15.03 -3.99
C PRO A 48 18.72 15.80 -4.02
N GLN A 49 17.61 15.06 -3.96
CA GLN A 49 16.27 15.60 -3.74
C GLN A 49 15.85 15.37 -2.28
N GLU A 50 15.28 16.38 -1.65
CA GLU A 50 15.08 16.41 -0.20
C GLU A 50 13.62 16.62 0.16
N VAL A 51 13.16 15.84 1.13
CA VAL A 51 11.84 16.01 1.76
C VAL A 51 12.06 16.06 3.27
N VAL A 52 11.57 17.11 3.91
CA VAL A 52 11.60 17.27 5.35
C VAL A 52 10.18 17.27 5.89
N ILE A 53 9.92 16.38 6.84
CA ILE A 53 8.66 16.32 7.58
C ILE A 53 8.88 16.76 9.02
N ARG A 54 7.87 17.42 9.59
CA ARG A 54 7.80 17.80 11.00
C ARG A 54 6.74 16.96 11.69
N LEU A 55 7.11 16.24 12.73
CA LEU A 55 6.20 15.49 13.59
C LEU A 55 5.30 16.47 14.37
N GLU A 56 4.05 16.07 14.67
CA GLU A 56 3.11 16.92 15.43
C GLU A 56 3.64 17.29 16.83
N GLY A 57 4.51 16.47 17.41
CA GLY A 57 5.22 16.78 18.64
C GLY A 57 6.58 16.07 18.69
N PRO A 58 7.46 16.44 19.63
CA PRO A 58 8.71 15.72 19.87
C PRO A 58 8.40 14.25 20.14
N ALA A 59 9.12 13.34 19.52
CA ALA A 59 8.84 11.91 19.65
C ALA A 59 10.10 11.07 19.80
N GLN A 60 9.96 9.92 20.44
CA GLN A 60 10.89 8.82 20.35
C GLN A 60 10.54 8.01 19.10
N ILE A 61 11.26 8.23 18.01
CA ILE A 61 11.11 7.49 16.76
C ILE A 61 11.71 6.10 16.96
N GLN A 62 10.96 5.08 16.57
CA GLN A 62 11.30 3.66 16.74
C GLN A 62 11.44 2.92 15.41
N GLN A 63 10.63 3.29 14.41
CA GLN A 63 10.63 2.65 13.11
C GLN A 63 10.25 3.64 12.01
N ILE A 64 10.93 3.56 10.87
CA ILE A 64 10.65 4.35 9.67
C ILE A 64 10.43 3.38 8.52
N GLN A 65 9.38 3.60 7.74
CA GLN A 65 9.03 2.77 6.59
C GLN A 65 8.86 3.64 5.34
N VAL A 66 9.51 3.24 4.25
CA VAL A 66 9.50 3.95 2.97
C VAL A 66 9.07 2.98 1.88
N LEU A 67 7.95 3.27 1.22
CA LEU A 67 7.47 2.54 0.04
C LEU A 67 7.94 3.27 -1.22
N SER A 68 8.92 2.70 -1.92
CA SER A 68 9.46 3.25 -3.16
C SER A 68 8.49 3.05 -4.33
N HIS A 69 8.49 4.00 -5.28
CA HIS A 69 7.82 3.83 -6.55
C HIS A 69 8.43 2.67 -7.34
N GLU A 70 7.63 1.94 -8.12
CA GLU A 70 8.04 0.72 -8.85
C GLU A 70 9.15 0.88 -9.91
N TYR A 71 9.33 2.06 -10.52
CA TYR A 71 10.39 2.34 -11.51
C TYR A 71 11.12 3.69 -11.32
N LYS A 72 10.61 4.60 -10.48
CA LYS A 72 11.30 5.85 -10.11
C LYS A 72 12.10 5.67 -8.82
N ILE A 73 12.97 4.66 -8.80
CA ILE A 73 13.56 4.15 -7.57
C ILE A 73 14.88 4.89 -7.29
N ALA A 74 15.05 5.42 -6.08
CA ALA A 74 16.33 5.96 -5.63
C ALA A 74 17.36 4.85 -5.39
N THR A 75 18.59 5.03 -5.83
CA THR A 75 19.70 4.11 -5.50
C THR A 75 20.02 4.14 -4.00
N LYS A 76 19.90 5.31 -3.38
CA LYS A 76 20.21 5.58 -1.97
C LYS A 76 19.33 6.71 -1.44
N MET A 77 18.91 6.60 -0.18
CA MET A 77 18.22 7.66 0.56
C MET A 77 18.85 7.82 1.94
N ASP A 78 19.51 8.95 2.20
CA ASP A 78 20.01 9.26 3.55
C ASP A 78 18.87 9.77 4.44
N ILE A 79 18.91 9.42 5.72
CA ILE A 79 17.91 9.80 6.72
C ILE A 79 18.59 10.56 7.85
N HIS A 80 18.06 11.72 8.20
CA HIS A 80 18.50 12.53 9.33
C HIS A 80 17.31 12.84 10.24
N VAL A 81 17.57 12.89 11.54
CA VAL A 81 16.62 13.37 12.56
C VAL A 81 17.03 14.76 13.01
N GLY A 82 16.06 15.67 13.07
CA GLY A 82 16.24 17.04 13.48
C GLY A 82 15.60 17.31 14.83
N THR A 83 16.33 17.95 15.73
CA THR A 83 15.80 18.47 16.99
C THR A 83 15.86 19.99 16.97
N PRO A 84 14.72 20.71 17.09
CA PRO A 84 14.74 22.15 17.24
C PRO A 84 15.48 22.53 18.52
N VAL A 85 16.46 23.41 18.41
CA VAL A 85 17.17 23.99 19.54
C VAL A 85 16.78 25.48 19.67
N PRO A 86 16.47 25.95 20.88
CA PRO A 86 16.18 27.37 21.08
C PRO A 86 17.42 28.19 20.73
N SER A 87 17.24 29.23 19.92
CA SER A 87 18.29 30.19 19.59
C SER A 87 17.90 31.57 20.14
N GLU A 88 18.88 32.28 20.68
CA GLU A 88 18.67 33.61 21.30
C GLU A 88 18.19 34.69 20.31
N GLY A 89 18.16 34.41 19.00
CA GLY A 89 17.70 35.32 17.94
C GLY A 89 16.29 35.05 17.39
N GLY A 90 15.48 34.21 18.02
CA GLY A 90 14.09 33.95 17.59
C GLY A 90 13.92 33.03 16.36
N ALA A 91 15.00 32.70 15.65
CA ALA A 91 14.99 31.69 14.59
C ALA A 91 15.20 30.28 15.19
N GLU A 92 14.28 29.35 14.96
CA GLU A 92 14.50 27.93 15.31
C GLU A 92 15.72 27.40 14.53
N ARG A 93 16.81 27.11 15.24
CA ARG A 93 17.91 26.32 14.68
C ARG A 93 17.58 24.85 14.86
N VAL A 94 17.89 24.02 13.88
CA VAL A 94 17.70 22.56 13.98
C VAL A 94 19.05 21.89 14.07
N GLU A 95 19.25 21.05 15.09
CA GLU A 95 20.39 20.15 15.17
C GLU A 95 20.05 18.85 14.45
N TRP A 96 20.80 18.57 13.38
CA TRP A 96 20.61 17.39 12.55
C TRP A 96 21.58 16.28 12.95
N LYS A 97 21.04 15.11 13.23
CA LYS A 97 21.78 13.87 13.45
C LYS A 97 21.49 12.88 12.33
N ARG A 98 22.54 12.38 11.69
CA ARG A 98 22.41 11.33 10.66
C ARG A 98 22.02 9.99 11.31
N LEU A 99 20.93 9.39 10.84
CA LEU A 99 20.48 8.06 11.26
C LEU A 99 21.11 6.95 10.42
N GLY A 100 21.39 7.24 9.14
CA GLY A 100 21.96 6.28 8.20
C GLY A 100 21.41 6.48 6.80
N TYR A 101 21.34 5.40 6.02
CA TYR A 101 20.76 5.40 4.69
C TYR A 101 20.02 4.10 4.38
N LEU A 102 19.12 4.18 3.41
CA LEU A 102 18.47 3.04 2.77
C LEU A 102 18.98 2.90 1.34
N SER A 103 19.17 1.66 0.89
CA SER A 103 19.43 1.33 -0.52
C SER A 103 18.29 0.48 -1.05
N PHE A 104 17.77 0.82 -2.22
CA PHE A 104 16.66 0.14 -2.86
C PHE A 104 17.14 -0.71 -4.03
N ASP A 105 16.46 -1.80 -4.31
CA ASP A 105 16.72 -2.67 -5.46
C ASP A 105 16.25 -1.99 -6.75
N SER A 106 16.91 -2.25 -7.89
CA SER A 106 16.49 -1.67 -9.18
C SER A 106 15.13 -2.16 -9.65
N ASN A 107 14.66 -3.27 -9.06
CA ASN A 107 13.37 -3.89 -9.34
C ASN A 107 13.24 -4.45 -10.78
N GLU A 108 14.36 -4.63 -11.46
CA GLU A 108 14.44 -5.22 -12.81
C GLU A 108 13.84 -6.63 -12.87
N ARG A 109 14.04 -7.43 -11.81
CA ARG A 109 13.58 -8.82 -11.74
C ARG A 109 12.05 -8.95 -11.87
N SER A 110 11.31 -7.94 -11.42
CA SER A 110 9.84 -7.93 -11.51
C SER A 110 9.33 -7.27 -12.79
N GLY A 111 10.22 -6.81 -13.68
CA GLY A 111 9.85 -5.95 -14.79
C GLY A 111 9.32 -4.59 -14.35
N TYR A 112 9.77 -4.09 -13.20
CA TYR A 112 9.31 -2.83 -12.60
C TYR A 112 7.81 -2.76 -12.29
N LEU A 113 7.18 -3.92 -12.12
CA LEU A 113 5.79 -3.99 -11.68
C LEU A 113 5.70 -3.97 -10.16
N ALA A 114 6.81 -4.29 -9.48
CA ALA A 114 6.84 -4.42 -8.04
C ALA A 114 7.08 -3.08 -7.29
N ARG A 115 6.53 -2.85 -6.09
CA ARG A 115 6.96 -1.78 -5.18
C ARG A 115 7.78 -2.36 -4.04
N GLU A 116 8.84 -1.66 -3.66
CA GLU A 116 9.70 -2.07 -2.54
C GLU A 116 9.34 -1.27 -1.27
N LEU A 117 8.99 -1.98 -0.20
CA LEU A 117 8.83 -1.41 1.14
C LEU A 117 10.10 -1.66 1.96
N LYS A 118 10.84 -0.60 2.28
CA LYS A 118 11.93 -0.66 3.25
C LYS A 118 11.43 -0.27 4.63
N SER A 119 11.85 -1.01 5.64
CA SER A 119 11.58 -0.72 7.04
C SER A 119 12.89 -0.73 7.82
N VAL A 120 13.16 0.35 8.55
CA VAL A 120 14.33 0.47 9.44
C VAL A 120 13.88 0.74 10.86
N HIS A 121 14.51 0.06 11.81
CA HIS A 121 14.32 0.32 13.23
C HIS A 121 15.42 1.26 13.70
N VAL A 122 15.02 2.36 14.31
CA VAL A 122 15.92 3.39 14.81
C VAL A 122 15.45 3.78 16.19
N THR A 123 16.35 4.04 17.13
CA THR A 123 15.96 4.54 18.45
C THR A 123 16.51 5.95 18.56
N SER A 124 15.69 6.95 18.23
CA SER A 124 16.16 8.35 18.16
C SER A 124 15.07 9.34 18.53
N ARG A 125 15.45 10.41 19.23
CA ARG A 125 14.56 11.52 19.58
C ARG A 125 14.67 12.62 18.55
N GLY A 126 13.54 13.23 18.22
CA GLY A 126 13.49 14.43 17.42
C GLY A 126 12.07 14.85 17.07
N SER A 127 11.98 15.96 16.34
CA SER A 127 10.72 16.52 15.86
C SER A 127 10.69 16.69 14.34
N LEU A 128 11.84 16.59 13.67
CA LEU A 128 11.94 16.62 12.21
C LEU A 128 12.63 15.37 11.68
N LEU A 129 12.26 14.97 10.47
CA LEU A 129 12.98 13.96 9.70
C LEU A 129 13.25 14.50 8.30
N GLN A 130 14.50 14.39 7.87
CA GLN A 130 14.93 14.74 6.52
C GLN A 130 15.31 13.48 5.76
N PHE A 131 14.72 13.32 4.58
CA PHE A 131 14.99 12.27 3.62
C PHE A 131 15.68 12.88 2.40
N SER A 132 16.92 12.48 2.14
CA SER A 132 17.71 12.95 1.00
C SER A 132 17.88 11.81 0.00
N ALA A 133 17.07 11.81 -1.05
CA ALA A 133 17.13 10.85 -2.14
C ALA A 133 18.23 11.20 -3.15
N HIS A 134 19.11 10.25 -3.40
CA HIS A 134 20.16 10.36 -4.41
C HIS A 134 19.66 9.88 -5.77
N ARG A 135 20.59 9.75 -6.72
CA ARG A 135 20.37 9.32 -8.11
C ARG A 135 19.39 8.15 -8.20
N CYS A 136 18.55 8.12 -9.23
CA CYS A 136 17.66 6.98 -9.49
C CYS A 136 18.39 5.80 -10.18
N HIS A 137 17.82 4.60 -10.07
CA HIS A 137 18.18 3.48 -10.94
C HIS A 137 17.73 3.79 -12.37
N ILE A 138 18.65 3.64 -13.33
CA ILE A 138 18.39 3.93 -14.74
C ILE A 138 17.54 2.80 -15.31
N ASN A 139 16.39 3.14 -15.91
CA ASN A 139 15.56 2.18 -16.62
C ASN A 139 14.71 2.86 -17.70
N LYS A 140 14.12 2.06 -18.58
CA LYS A 140 13.36 2.54 -19.75
C LYS A 140 12.05 3.24 -19.41
N LEU A 141 11.49 3.04 -18.22
CA LEU A 141 10.24 3.65 -17.78
C LEU A 141 10.46 5.01 -17.11
N ASN A 142 11.64 5.24 -16.54
CA ASN A 142 12.03 6.49 -15.87
C ASN A 142 12.93 7.37 -16.76
N ILE A 143 12.43 7.73 -17.93
CA ILE A 143 13.18 8.54 -18.92
C ILE A 143 13.56 9.95 -18.41
N TYR A 144 12.89 10.43 -17.36
CA TYR A 144 13.11 11.75 -16.78
C TYR A 144 14.09 11.76 -15.60
N ASN A 145 14.68 10.61 -15.25
CA ASN A 145 15.57 10.44 -14.11
C ASN A 145 14.97 11.00 -12.81
N GLN A 146 13.73 10.64 -12.52
CA GLN A 146 13.03 11.06 -11.30
C GLN A 146 13.21 10.05 -10.17
N VAL A 147 12.97 10.48 -8.93
CA VAL A 147 12.75 9.60 -7.78
C VAL A 147 11.31 9.75 -7.31
N GLY A 148 10.69 8.65 -6.89
CA GLY A 148 9.34 8.64 -6.35
C GLY A 148 9.23 7.85 -5.05
N VAL A 149 8.47 8.40 -4.11
CA VAL A 149 8.10 7.76 -2.85
C VAL A 149 6.58 7.70 -2.80
N ILE A 150 6.02 6.50 -2.71
CA ILE A 150 4.58 6.28 -2.69
C ILE A 150 4.00 6.59 -1.32
N ALA A 151 4.65 6.11 -0.26
CA ALA A 151 4.17 6.25 1.09
C ALA A 151 5.34 6.32 2.08
N LEU A 152 5.16 7.11 3.13
CA LEU A 152 6.12 7.30 4.21
C LEU A 152 5.41 7.10 5.55
N ASN A 153 5.93 6.20 6.38
CA ASN A 153 5.36 5.92 7.68
C ASN A 153 6.42 6.04 8.77
N VAL A 154 6.07 6.69 9.87
CA VAL A 154 6.94 6.86 11.03
C VAL A 154 6.19 6.32 12.24
N VAL A 155 6.81 5.43 13.00
CA VAL A 155 6.23 4.81 14.19
C VAL A 155 7.11 5.12 15.39
N GLY A 156 6.49 5.47 16.50
CA GLY A 156 7.16 5.83 17.73
C GLY A 156 6.21 6.30 18.80
N GLU A 157 6.75 6.98 19.80
CA GLU A 157 6.01 7.47 20.96
C GLU A 157 6.13 8.99 21.05
N VAL A 158 5.00 9.69 21.13
CA VAL A 158 5.00 11.15 21.34
C VAL A 158 5.49 11.43 22.76
N LEU A 159 6.49 12.28 22.88
CA LEU A 159 6.99 12.72 24.17
C LEU A 159 6.08 13.81 24.71
N PRO A 160 5.69 13.75 26.00
CA PRO A 160 4.92 14.81 26.62
C PRO A 160 5.74 16.10 26.60
N SER A 161 5.27 17.09 25.85
CA SER A 161 5.79 18.45 25.92
C SER A 161 5.58 18.98 27.33
N CYS A 162 6.63 19.48 27.98
CA CYS A 162 6.64 19.98 29.36
C CYS A 162 5.82 21.27 29.60
N ASN A 163 4.86 21.60 28.74
CA ASN A 163 4.10 22.86 28.78
C ASN A 163 2.64 22.71 29.26
N SER A 164 2.28 21.66 30.00
CA SER A 164 1.01 21.61 30.74
C SER A 164 1.28 21.70 32.25
N PRO A 165 0.69 22.67 33.00
CA PRO A 165 0.79 22.68 34.45
C PRO A 165 0.16 21.40 35.04
N PRO A 166 0.72 20.84 36.12
CA PRO A 166 0.20 19.62 36.73
C PRO A 166 -1.07 19.94 37.54
N GLY A 167 -2.24 19.62 36.97
CA GLY A 167 -3.54 19.81 37.59
C GLY A 167 -4.34 18.51 37.68
N LEU A 168 -4.17 17.83 38.81
CA LEU A 168 -5.20 17.14 39.61
C LEU A 168 -6.10 16.04 38.97
N LEU A 169 -5.86 14.80 39.45
CA LEU A 169 -6.75 13.62 39.53
C LEU A 169 -7.31 13.01 38.24
N GLU A 170 -6.83 11.80 37.91
CA GLU A 170 -7.76 10.71 37.60
C GLU A 170 -7.20 9.35 38.03
N LEU A 171 -7.83 8.82 39.07
CA LEU A 171 -7.58 7.52 39.69
C LEU A 171 -8.31 6.46 38.85
N HIS A 172 -7.72 6.00 37.74
CA HIS A 172 -8.20 4.80 37.05
C HIS A 172 -7.04 3.87 36.69
N GLN A 173 -7.16 2.66 37.22
CA GLN A 173 -6.19 1.57 37.19
C GLN A 173 -5.95 1.12 35.74
N PRO A 174 -4.73 1.21 35.18
CA PRO A 174 -4.46 0.73 33.83
C PRO A 174 -4.47 -0.80 33.77
N PRO A 175 -5.00 -1.42 32.70
CA PRO A 175 -4.89 -2.86 32.50
C PRO A 175 -3.42 -3.25 32.33
N ARG A 176 -3.09 -4.40 32.91
CA ARG A 176 -1.76 -5.00 33.02
C ARG A 176 -1.04 -5.05 31.65
N PRO A 177 0.20 -4.54 31.53
CA PRO A 177 0.97 -4.65 30.29
C PRO A 177 1.54 -6.08 30.16
N GLU A 178 1.09 -6.80 29.15
CA GLU A 178 1.67 -8.07 28.67
C GLU A 178 3.02 -7.81 27.96
N PRO A 179 3.96 -8.77 27.97
CA PRO A 179 5.35 -8.54 27.57
C PRO A 179 5.54 -8.37 26.06
N LEU A 180 6.60 -7.64 25.73
CA LEU A 180 7.08 -7.24 24.40
C LEU A 180 7.26 -8.43 23.45
N VAL A 181 6.62 -8.40 22.28
CA VAL A 181 6.80 -9.41 21.23
C VAL A 181 7.20 -8.74 19.91
N SER A 182 8.19 -9.35 19.25
CA SER A 182 8.75 -9.10 17.90
C SER A 182 7.72 -8.92 16.75
N GLY A 183 6.41 -8.99 17.04
CA GLY A 183 5.31 -8.84 16.08
C GLY A 183 4.89 -7.41 15.75
N GLN A 184 5.29 -6.40 16.52
CA GLN A 184 4.83 -5.01 16.33
C GLN A 184 5.33 -4.39 15.02
N ALA A 185 6.58 -4.66 14.64
CA ALA A 185 7.14 -4.20 13.36
C ALA A 185 6.40 -4.80 12.16
N ALA A 186 6.01 -6.08 12.27
CA ALA A 186 5.23 -6.76 11.25
C ALA A 186 3.79 -6.22 11.19
N ALA A 187 3.20 -5.85 12.34
CA ALA A 187 1.89 -5.22 12.40
C ALA A 187 1.89 -3.83 11.73
N ALA A 188 2.90 -2.99 12.00
CA ALA A 188 3.03 -1.68 11.36
C ALA A 188 3.26 -1.79 9.83
N MET A 189 4.07 -2.75 9.38
CA MET A 189 4.24 -3.03 7.94
C MET A 189 2.94 -3.53 7.30
N ALA A 190 2.20 -4.40 8.01
CA ALA A 190 0.89 -4.85 7.55
C ALA A 190 -0.10 -3.68 7.45
N ASP A 191 -0.07 -2.72 8.37
CA ASP A 191 -0.97 -1.57 8.35
C ASP A 191 -0.71 -0.65 7.15
N LEU A 192 0.56 -0.30 6.86
CA LEU A 192 0.88 0.51 5.68
C LEU A 192 0.52 -0.20 4.37
N THR A 193 0.77 -1.51 4.27
CA THR A 193 0.38 -2.28 3.08
C THR A 193 -1.13 -2.43 2.94
N LEU A 194 -1.90 -2.32 4.03
CA LEU A 194 -3.36 -2.28 3.97
C LEU A 194 -3.85 -0.92 3.51
N ASP A 195 -3.35 0.17 4.11
CA ASP A 195 -3.75 1.54 3.76
C ASP A 195 -3.52 1.87 2.28
N VAL A 196 -2.46 1.34 1.66
CA VAL A 196 -2.12 1.57 0.24
C VAL A 196 -2.85 0.62 -0.72
N ASN A 197 -3.51 -0.45 -0.23
CA ASN A 197 -4.16 -1.44 -1.10
C ASN A 197 -5.67 -1.53 -0.91
N VAL A 198 -6.19 -1.04 0.20
CA VAL A 198 -7.59 -1.13 0.61
C VAL A 198 -8.14 0.26 0.93
N ASP A 199 -9.40 0.51 0.61
CA ASP A 199 -10.05 1.79 0.91
C ASP A 199 -10.09 2.08 2.42
N PRO A 200 -10.11 3.36 2.84
CA PRO A 200 -9.99 3.74 4.26
C PRO A 200 -11.06 3.11 5.18
N ILE A 201 -12.28 2.93 4.68
CA ILE A 201 -13.41 2.39 5.46
C ILE A 201 -13.18 0.90 5.69
N THR A 202 -12.88 0.15 4.64
CA THR A 202 -12.57 -1.28 4.74
C THR A 202 -11.30 -1.52 5.55
N ALA A 203 -10.27 -0.67 5.43
CA ALA A 203 -9.04 -0.76 6.21
C ALA A 203 -9.28 -0.59 7.72
N ALA A 204 -10.11 0.39 8.12
CA ALA A 204 -10.52 0.55 9.52
C ALA A 204 -11.22 -0.71 10.06
N LYS A 205 -12.14 -1.29 9.28
CA LYS A 205 -12.85 -2.51 9.67
C LYS A 205 -11.94 -3.73 9.77
N ILE A 206 -10.96 -3.86 8.88
CA ILE A 206 -9.93 -4.90 8.96
C ILE A 206 -9.12 -4.76 10.25
N ARG A 207 -8.77 -3.53 10.66
CA ARG A 207 -8.06 -3.28 11.93
C ARG A 207 -8.89 -3.72 13.14
N ASP A 208 -10.18 -3.45 13.16
CA ASP A 208 -11.05 -3.86 14.28
C ASP A 208 -11.18 -5.38 14.38
N ILE A 209 -11.38 -6.08 13.26
CA ILE A 209 -11.45 -7.54 13.24
C ILE A 209 -10.09 -8.16 13.59
N ALA A 210 -8.98 -7.54 13.17
CA ALA A 210 -7.64 -7.97 13.58
C ALA A 210 -7.44 -7.86 15.09
N ARG A 211 -7.90 -6.77 15.71
CA ARG A 211 -7.86 -6.60 17.17
C ARG A 211 -8.70 -7.66 17.89
N GLN A 212 -9.91 -7.94 17.40
CA GLN A 212 -10.76 -9.03 17.94
C GLN A 212 -10.09 -10.40 17.79
N LYS A 213 -9.40 -10.64 16.66
CA LYS A 213 -8.67 -11.88 16.41
C LYS A 213 -7.52 -12.04 17.41
N ASP A 214 -6.78 -10.96 17.69
CA ASP A 214 -5.70 -11.01 18.68
C ASP A 214 -6.24 -11.23 20.12
N GLN A 215 -7.40 -10.66 20.45
CA GLN A 215 -8.11 -10.94 21.71
C GLN A 215 -8.56 -12.40 21.81
N ALA A 216 -9.13 -12.97 20.74
CA ALA A 216 -9.54 -14.38 20.72
C ALA A 216 -8.33 -15.33 20.88
N VAL A 217 -7.18 -15.00 20.26
CA VAL A 217 -5.93 -15.75 20.46
C VAL A 217 -5.46 -15.66 21.91
N ALA A 218 -5.53 -14.49 22.53
CA ALA A 218 -5.15 -14.30 23.94
C ALA A 218 -6.08 -15.04 24.91
N GLN A 219 -7.33 -15.27 24.53
CA GLN A 219 -8.31 -16.06 25.28
C GLN A 219 -8.28 -17.55 24.93
N GLU A 220 -7.33 -17.99 24.10
CA GLU A 220 -7.20 -19.38 23.61
C GLU A 220 -8.42 -19.88 22.81
N ASP A 221 -9.30 -18.98 22.34
CA ASP A 221 -10.39 -19.31 21.43
C ASP A 221 -9.88 -19.33 19.98
N TYR A 222 -9.21 -20.44 19.64
CA TYR A 222 -8.60 -20.64 18.33
C TYR A 222 -9.63 -20.76 17.19
N ASP A 223 -10.84 -21.24 17.48
CA ASP A 223 -11.91 -21.35 16.48
C ASP A 223 -12.44 -19.97 16.09
N ALA A 224 -12.67 -19.09 17.06
CA ALA A 224 -13.02 -17.69 16.78
C ALA A 224 -11.88 -16.99 16.03
N ALA A 225 -10.63 -17.15 16.46
CA ALA A 225 -9.47 -16.57 15.79
C ALA A 225 -9.36 -17.02 14.31
N LYS A 226 -9.61 -18.30 14.02
CA LYS A 226 -9.61 -18.82 12.64
C LYS A 226 -10.73 -18.21 11.79
N ARG A 227 -11.94 -18.05 12.35
CA ARG A 227 -13.06 -17.38 11.66
C ARG A 227 -12.75 -15.92 11.35
N LEU A 228 -12.19 -15.20 12.31
CA LEU A 228 -11.80 -13.79 12.17
C LEU A 228 -10.66 -13.63 11.14
N LYS A 229 -9.68 -14.54 11.13
CA LYS A 229 -8.65 -14.57 10.08
C LYS A 229 -9.26 -14.70 8.68
N GLY A 230 -10.20 -15.64 8.49
CA GLY A 230 -10.90 -15.79 7.21
C GLY A 230 -11.72 -14.55 6.82
N ALA A 231 -12.34 -13.88 7.81
CA ALA A 231 -13.05 -12.62 7.56
C ALA A 231 -12.11 -11.50 7.11
N ILE A 232 -10.92 -11.38 7.71
CA ILE A 232 -9.88 -10.44 7.30
C ILE A 232 -9.46 -10.68 5.85
N GLU A 233 -9.21 -11.93 5.45
CA GLU A 233 -8.81 -12.27 4.08
C GLU A 233 -9.90 -11.92 3.06
N ARG A 234 -11.18 -12.22 3.37
CA ARG A 234 -12.31 -11.83 2.52
C ARG A 234 -12.44 -10.32 2.38
N LEU A 235 -12.31 -9.57 3.48
CA LEU A 235 -12.37 -8.11 3.45
C LEU A 235 -11.21 -7.50 2.66
N LYS A 236 -10.00 -8.05 2.75
CA LYS A 236 -8.87 -7.62 1.92
C LYS A 236 -9.15 -7.80 0.42
N ALA A 237 -9.70 -8.95 0.03
CA ALA A 237 -10.05 -9.22 -1.36
C ALA A 237 -11.17 -8.29 -1.88
N LEU A 238 -12.19 -8.04 -1.07
CA LEU A 238 -13.25 -7.07 -1.38
C LEU A 238 -12.69 -5.64 -1.48
N GLY A 239 -11.83 -5.25 -0.55
CA GLY A 239 -11.17 -3.95 -0.52
C GLY A 239 -10.34 -3.66 -1.77
N GLN A 240 -9.57 -4.64 -2.25
CA GLN A 240 -8.82 -4.53 -3.51
C GLN A 240 -9.75 -4.34 -4.72
N LYS A 241 -10.91 -5.03 -4.74
CA LYS A 241 -11.90 -4.88 -5.80
C LYS A 241 -12.56 -3.50 -5.77
N ILE A 242 -12.89 -3.00 -4.58
CA ILE A 242 -13.43 -1.64 -4.37
C ILE A 242 -12.41 -0.60 -4.86
N ALA A 243 -11.14 -0.72 -4.46
CA ALA A 243 -10.07 0.17 -4.90
C ALA A 243 -9.94 0.24 -6.43
N ALA A 244 -10.03 -0.92 -7.12
CA ALA A 244 -9.99 -0.99 -8.57
C ALA A 244 -11.20 -0.33 -9.25
N LEU A 245 -12.41 -0.51 -8.70
CA LEU A 245 -13.62 0.15 -9.20
C LEU A 245 -13.57 1.66 -8.97
N GLU A 246 -13.05 2.10 -7.83
CA GLU A 246 -12.85 3.52 -7.52
C GLU A 246 -11.86 4.19 -8.48
N ALA A 247 -10.80 3.49 -8.87
CA ALA A 247 -9.86 3.96 -9.88
C ALA A 247 -10.54 4.12 -11.25
N ARG A 248 -11.32 3.10 -11.68
CA ARG A 248 -12.09 3.17 -12.94
C ARG A 248 -13.12 4.28 -12.92
N LYS A 249 -13.81 4.48 -11.79
CA LYS A 249 -14.78 5.56 -11.61
C LYS A 249 -14.09 6.92 -11.80
N ARG A 250 -12.90 7.09 -11.24
CA ARG A 250 -12.12 8.32 -11.41
C ARG A 250 -11.77 8.58 -12.87
N THR A 251 -11.27 7.57 -13.58
CA THR A 251 -10.99 7.69 -15.02
C THR A 251 -12.24 8.01 -15.84
N ALA A 252 -13.41 7.48 -15.48
CA ALA A 252 -14.67 7.82 -16.14
C ALA A 252 -15.06 9.29 -15.90
N VAL A 253 -14.90 9.79 -14.66
CA VAL A 253 -15.12 11.19 -14.32
C VAL A 253 -14.16 12.12 -15.07
N ASP A 254 -12.87 11.75 -15.16
CA ASP A 254 -11.85 12.53 -15.87
C ASP A 254 -12.12 12.61 -17.39
N ARG A 255 -12.86 11.63 -17.93
CA ARG A 255 -13.29 11.58 -19.33
C ARG A 255 -14.68 12.17 -19.56
N GLU A 256 -15.28 12.75 -18.52
CA GLU A 256 -16.65 13.29 -18.54
C GLU A 256 -17.73 12.23 -18.87
N ASP A 257 -17.40 10.94 -18.72
CA ASP A 257 -18.36 9.84 -18.83
C ASP A 257 -19.06 9.63 -17.48
N TYR A 258 -20.01 10.52 -17.20
CA TYR A 258 -20.75 10.53 -15.93
C TYR A 258 -21.70 9.35 -15.79
N ASP A 259 -22.19 8.78 -16.89
CA ASP A 259 -23.09 7.63 -16.88
C ASP A 259 -22.35 6.38 -16.38
N THR A 260 -21.16 6.10 -16.93
CA THR A 260 -20.31 5.02 -16.45
C THR A 260 -19.86 5.26 -15.00
N ALA A 261 -19.52 6.50 -14.65
CA ALA A 261 -19.15 6.86 -13.27
C ALA A 261 -20.28 6.59 -12.26
N LYS A 262 -21.54 6.84 -12.65
CA LYS A 262 -22.73 6.58 -11.82
C LYS A 262 -22.95 5.09 -11.59
N LEU A 263 -22.81 4.26 -12.63
CA LEU A 263 -22.91 2.81 -12.52
C LEU A 263 -21.81 2.24 -11.61
N LEU A 264 -20.56 2.67 -11.82
CA LEU A 264 -19.43 2.24 -10.98
C LEU A 264 -19.61 2.66 -9.51
N LYS A 265 -20.18 3.83 -9.25
CA LYS A 265 -20.52 4.25 -7.88
C LYS A 265 -21.53 3.31 -7.22
N ALA A 266 -22.61 2.95 -7.91
CA ALA A 266 -23.61 2.03 -7.39
C ALA A 266 -23.02 0.64 -7.10
N ASP A 267 -22.12 0.14 -7.95
CA ASP A 267 -21.42 -1.12 -7.73
C ASP A 267 -20.48 -1.06 -6.51
N ILE A 268 -19.77 0.06 -6.31
CA ILE A 268 -18.93 0.29 -5.13
C ILE A 268 -19.78 0.26 -3.85
N ASP A 269 -20.90 0.99 -3.83
CA ASP A 269 -21.78 1.05 -2.65
C ASP A 269 -22.38 -0.33 -2.32
N LYS A 270 -22.74 -1.11 -3.35
CA LYS A 270 -23.20 -2.50 -3.19
C LYS A 270 -22.11 -3.41 -2.61
N LEU A 271 -20.87 -3.29 -3.07
CA LEU A 271 -19.75 -4.08 -2.55
C LEU A 271 -19.38 -3.70 -1.11
N ARG A 272 -19.48 -2.42 -0.76
CA ARG A 272 -19.29 -1.96 0.64
C ARG A 272 -20.35 -2.57 1.56
N GLY A 273 -21.63 -2.49 1.19
CA GLY A 273 -22.70 -3.12 1.98
C GLY A 273 -22.57 -4.65 2.09
N ALA A 274 -22.16 -5.33 1.02
CA ALA A 274 -21.88 -6.77 1.05
C ALA A 274 -20.68 -7.12 1.95
N GLY A 275 -19.64 -6.29 1.96
CA GLY A 275 -18.49 -6.44 2.86
C GLY A 275 -18.89 -6.30 4.33
N GLU A 276 -19.82 -5.40 4.65
CA GLU A 276 -20.35 -5.27 6.01
C GLU A 276 -21.13 -6.52 6.45
N ALA A 277 -22.00 -7.05 5.60
CA ALA A 277 -22.74 -8.28 5.87
C ALA A 277 -21.82 -9.50 6.00
N ALA A 278 -20.77 -9.59 5.17
CA ALA A 278 -19.80 -10.68 5.20
C ALA A 278 -18.88 -10.63 6.44
N ALA A 279 -18.61 -9.44 6.97
CA ALA A 279 -17.87 -9.23 8.21
C ALA A 279 -18.70 -9.57 9.45
N MET A 280 -20.03 -9.36 9.41
CA MET A 280 -20.97 -9.61 10.52
C MET A 280 -21.76 -10.93 10.41
N GLY A 281 -21.31 -11.89 9.57
CA GLY A 281 -21.98 -13.18 9.40
C GLY A 281 -22.20 -13.93 10.74
N PRO A 282 -23.32 -14.66 10.88
CA PRO A 282 -24.21 -14.57 12.04
C PRO A 282 -23.59 -15.00 13.36
N ILE A 283 -23.74 -14.12 14.35
CA ILE A 283 -23.80 -14.47 15.77
C ILE A 283 -25.07 -15.31 15.95
N VAL A 284 -24.89 -16.61 16.16
CA VAL A 284 -25.87 -17.59 16.67
C VAL A 284 -27.25 -17.57 16.00
N ALA A 285 -27.46 -18.47 15.04
CA ALA A 285 -28.78 -19.09 14.84
C ALA A 285 -28.60 -20.53 14.35
N LYS A 286 -29.04 -21.49 15.17
CA LYS A 286 -29.24 -22.88 14.74
C LYS A 286 -30.24 -22.89 13.58
N GLY A 287 -29.82 -23.31 12.39
CA GLY A 287 -30.74 -23.66 11.31
C GLY A 287 -30.20 -23.40 9.91
N LYS A 288 -30.02 -24.48 9.14
CA LYS A 288 -29.60 -24.57 7.73
C LYS A 288 -28.24 -23.95 7.39
N ARG A 289 -27.24 -24.83 7.27
CA ARG A 289 -25.95 -24.55 6.63
C ARG A 289 -26.18 -24.21 5.16
N THR A 290 -26.14 -22.93 4.82
CA THR A 290 -25.78 -22.48 3.47
C THR A 290 -24.30 -22.15 3.50
N ASP A 291 -23.51 -22.81 2.65
CA ASP A 291 -22.07 -22.65 2.59
C ASP A 291 -21.71 -21.21 2.20
N PRO A 292 -20.98 -20.45 3.07
CA PRO A 292 -20.58 -19.08 2.77
C PRO A 292 -19.75 -18.94 1.48
N GLU A 293 -19.05 -20.00 1.06
CA GLU A 293 -18.30 -20.05 -0.22
C GLU A 293 -19.21 -19.93 -1.44
N GLU A 294 -20.43 -20.45 -1.37
CA GLU A 294 -21.35 -20.53 -2.50
C GLU A 294 -22.05 -19.18 -2.76
N ILE A 295 -22.40 -18.48 -1.68
CA ILE A 295 -22.93 -17.10 -1.74
C ILE A 295 -21.86 -16.14 -2.28
N PHE A 296 -20.61 -16.32 -1.84
CA PHE A 296 -19.48 -15.51 -2.24
C PHE A 296 -19.11 -15.73 -3.73
N SER A 297 -19.11 -16.98 -4.18
CA SER A 297 -18.88 -17.35 -5.59
C SER A 297 -19.94 -16.76 -6.53
N ARG A 298 -21.19 -16.72 -6.09
CA ARG A 298 -22.30 -16.13 -6.85
C ARG A 298 -22.20 -14.62 -6.98
N ALA A 299 -21.69 -13.93 -5.96
CA ALA A 299 -21.42 -12.49 -5.99
C ALA A 299 -20.19 -12.13 -6.86
N LEU A 300 -19.27 -13.07 -7.06
CA LEU A 300 -18.04 -12.88 -7.84
C LEU A 300 -18.14 -13.28 -9.33
N GLY A 301 -19.27 -13.82 -9.78
CA GLY A 301 -19.58 -13.93 -11.22
C GLY A 301 -18.68 -14.88 -12.02
N LYS A 302 -18.36 -16.07 -11.49
CA LYS A 302 -17.84 -17.17 -12.34
C LYS A 302 -19.01 -17.85 -13.05
N LYS A 303 -19.26 -17.54 -14.33
CA LYS A 303 -20.10 -18.39 -15.20
C LYS A 303 -19.33 -19.68 -15.50
N GLY A 304 -19.67 -20.76 -14.80
CA GLY A 304 -19.33 -22.11 -15.22
C GLY A 304 -20.15 -22.48 -16.45
N SER A 305 -19.49 -22.92 -17.52
CA SER A 305 -20.10 -23.43 -18.74
C SER A 305 -20.81 -24.76 -18.47
N GLY A 306 -22.08 -24.70 -18.09
CA GLY A 306 -22.98 -25.85 -18.07
C GLY A 306 -23.54 -26.11 -19.47
N MET A 307 -22.86 -26.97 -20.23
CA MET A 307 -23.32 -27.48 -21.52
C MET A 307 -24.60 -28.30 -21.30
N ARG A 308 -25.77 -27.77 -21.71
CA ARG A 308 -27.01 -28.55 -21.81
C ARG A 308 -26.92 -29.46 -23.03
N ARG A 309 -27.14 -30.77 -22.82
CA ARG A 309 -27.44 -31.72 -23.89
C ARG A 309 -28.82 -31.47 -24.45
N LEU A 310 -28.94 -31.57 -25.77
CA LEU A 310 -30.17 -31.87 -26.51
C LEU A 310 -29.84 -32.87 -27.64
N PRO A 311 -30.84 -33.60 -28.18
CA PRO A 311 -30.69 -35.01 -28.56
C PRO A 311 -30.37 -35.26 -30.05
N SER A 312 -30.10 -36.54 -30.32
CA SER A 312 -29.71 -37.14 -31.60
C SER A 312 -30.77 -37.05 -32.69
N GLU A 313 -30.32 -36.86 -33.94
CA GLU A 313 -30.87 -37.53 -35.12
C GLU A 313 -29.75 -37.95 -36.07
N ALA A 314 -29.93 -39.13 -36.66
CA ALA A 314 -29.00 -39.83 -37.53
C ALA A 314 -29.22 -39.48 -39.00
N GLY A 315 -28.20 -39.62 -39.85
CA GLY A 315 -28.41 -39.73 -41.30
C GLY A 315 -27.23 -39.36 -42.22
N THR A 316 -26.42 -40.38 -42.54
CA THR A 316 -25.93 -40.75 -43.90
C THR A 316 -25.08 -39.83 -44.80
N GLY A 317 -23.92 -40.38 -45.20
CA GLY A 317 -23.23 -40.20 -46.51
C GLY A 317 -22.34 -38.96 -46.63
N GLY A 318 -21.17 -38.93 -47.26
CA GLY A 318 -20.43 -39.87 -48.08
C GLY A 318 -19.13 -39.17 -48.55
N GLU A 319 -18.14 -39.99 -48.89
CA GLU A 319 -16.84 -39.84 -49.56
C GLU A 319 -16.46 -38.51 -50.26
N GLY A 320 -15.13 -38.22 -50.33
CA GLY A 320 -14.58 -37.38 -51.41
C GLY A 320 -13.21 -36.73 -51.16
N LEU A 321 -12.16 -37.36 -51.67
CA LEU A 321 -10.78 -36.86 -51.84
C LEU A 321 -10.67 -35.66 -52.80
N GLY A 322 -9.62 -34.82 -52.68
CA GLY A 322 -9.24 -33.93 -53.79
C GLY A 322 -8.20 -32.83 -53.52
N ASN A 323 -6.94 -33.12 -53.86
CA ASN A 323 -5.78 -32.21 -53.96
C ASN A 323 -5.95 -31.02 -54.93
N ARG A 324 -5.20 -29.92 -54.69
CA ARG A 324 -4.29 -29.18 -55.64
C ARG A 324 -3.90 -27.81 -55.05
N GLN A 325 -2.62 -27.56 -54.71
CA GLN A 325 -1.57 -26.89 -55.52
C GLN A 325 -2.01 -25.54 -56.11
N ALA A 326 -1.53 -24.38 -55.63
CA ALA A 326 -0.18 -23.77 -55.76
C ALA A 326 -0.14 -22.72 -56.88
N SER A 327 0.18 -21.46 -56.56
CA SER A 327 1.13 -20.61 -57.30
C SER A 327 1.25 -19.20 -56.70
N GLU A 328 2.44 -19.02 -56.14
CA GLU A 328 3.27 -17.83 -55.98
C GLU A 328 3.21 -16.81 -57.13
N VAL A 329 3.17 -15.51 -56.79
CA VAL A 329 3.91 -14.40 -57.44
C VAL A 329 3.86 -13.13 -56.57
N ASP A 330 5.01 -12.82 -55.97
CA ASP A 330 5.47 -11.48 -55.58
C ASP A 330 6.20 -10.84 -56.81
N PRO A 331 6.66 -9.56 -56.85
CA PRO A 331 7.00 -8.67 -55.72
C PRO A 331 6.75 -7.13 -55.94
N LEU A 332 7.19 -6.37 -54.92
CA LEU A 332 7.66 -4.96 -54.89
C LEU A 332 6.64 -3.85 -54.55
N GLY A 333 6.89 -3.17 -53.42
CA GLY A 333 6.54 -1.75 -53.28
C GLY A 333 6.21 -1.23 -51.88
N ALA A 334 7.23 -1.02 -51.05
CA ALA A 334 7.47 0.25 -50.33
C ALA A 334 6.46 0.79 -49.27
N ILE A 335 7.02 0.99 -48.06
CA ILE A 335 6.82 2.14 -47.15
C ILE A 335 5.58 2.14 -46.24
N GLY A 336 5.81 1.68 -45.00
CA GLY A 336 5.67 2.44 -43.75
C GLY A 336 4.37 3.19 -43.45
N LYS A 337 3.60 2.66 -42.48
CA LYS A 337 3.06 3.38 -41.30
C LYS A 337 2.20 2.40 -40.47
N ASP A 338 2.81 1.75 -39.50
CA ASP A 338 2.10 1.08 -38.41
C ASP A 338 1.86 2.06 -37.27
N SER A 339 0.59 2.27 -36.92
CA SER A 339 0.13 2.55 -35.55
C SER A 339 -1.40 2.48 -35.51
N PRO A 340 -1.96 1.41 -34.92
CA PRO A 340 -3.26 1.52 -34.28
C PRO A 340 -3.17 1.14 -32.80
N THR A 341 -3.79 2.01 -31.99
CA THR A 341 -4.69 1.64 -30.88
C THR A 341 -4.17 0.78 -29.72
N GLY A 342 -4.15 1.43 -28.54
CA GLY A 342 -4.84 0.96 -27.34
C GLY A 342 -4.49 -0.43 -26.79
N ALA A 343 -3.53 -0.49 -25.88
CA ALA A 343 -3.32 -1.68 -25.05
C ALA A 343 -4.23 -1.64 -23.79
N PRO A 344 -4.94 -2.72 -23.44
CA PRO A 344 -5.84 -2.79 -22.30
C PRO A 344 -5.10 -3.09 -20.98
N TYR A 345 -5.61 -2.48 -19.90
CA TYR A 345 -5.24 -2.76 -18.52
C TYR A 345 -5.66 -4.18 -18.10
N HIS A 346 -4.70 -5.00 -17.65
CA HIS A 346 -4.96 -6.22 -16.87
C HIS A 346 -4.67 -5.97 -15.37
N PRO A 347 -5.52 -6.46 -14.45
CA PRO A 347 -5.28 -6.32 -13.02
C PRO A 347 -4.56 -7.54 -12.42
N VAL A 348 -3.97 -7.27 -11.26
CA VAL A 348 -3.54 -8.19 -10.18
C VAL A 348 -2.13 -8.80 -10.30
N GLY A 349 -1.22 -8.31 -9.45
CA GLY A 349 0.01 -8.99 -9.05
C GLY A 349 -0.08 -9.40 -7.58
N VAL A 350 0.13 -10.69 -7.31
CA VAL A 350 0.34 -11.29 -5.99
C VAL A 350 1.81 -11.07 -5.60
N TRP A 351 2.09 -10.75 -4.34
CA TRP A 351 3.40 -10.29 -3.89
C TRP A 351 4.13 -11.31 -3.02
N LEU A 352 5.42 -11.52 -3.33
CA LEU A 352 6.36 -12.26 -2.50
C LEU A 352 6.78 -11.44 -1.27
N ARG A 353 6.64 -12.05 -0.09
CA ARG A 353 7.18 -11.54 1.17
C ARG A 353 8.68 -11.83 1.20
N CYS A 354 9.52 -10.85 0.85
CA CYS A 354 10.97 -10.98 1.04
C CYS A 354 11.37 -10.31 2.38
N GLN A 355 11.45 -11.12 3.43
CA GLN A 355 11.95 -10.71 4.73
C GLN A 355 13.46 -10.91 4.71
N VAL A 356 14.22 -9.89 4.28
CA VAL A 356 15.68 -9.91 4.39
C VAL A 356 16.08 -8.98 5.54
N SER A 357 16.28 -9.57 6.71
CA SER A 357 17.04 -8.97 7.79
C SER A 357 18.51 -8.94 7.36
N ASN A 358 18.98 -7.84 6.78
CA ASN A 358 20.41 -7.63 6.62
C ASN A 358 20.96 -6.81 7.80
N MET A 359 21.81 -7.49 8.58
CA MET A 359 22.70 -6.92 9.58
C MET A 359 23.44 -5.70 9.02
N CYS A 360 23.39 -4.59 9.76
CA CYS A 360 24.31 -3.47 9.59
C CYS A 360 25.74 -3.97 9.76
N SER A 361 26.57 -3.86 8.72
CA SER A 361 28.02 -3.88 8.88
C SER A 361 28.48 -2.50 9.36
N ALA A 362 28.89 -2.43 10.62
CA ALA A 362 29.69 -1.34 11.13
C ALA A 362 31.11 -1.46 10.55
N ILE A 363 31.54 -0.49 9.75
CA ILE A 363 32.95 -0.29 9.40
C ILE A 363 33.41 0.91 10.22
N GLY A 364 34.34 0.64 11.14
CA GLY A 364 34.90 1.60 12.07
C GLY A 364 35.80 2.63 11.40
N ASP A 365 35.87 3.77 12.08
CA ASP A 365 36.76 4.89 11.79
C ASP A 365 38.23 4.46 11.74
N ARG A 366 38.96 5.01 10.77
CA ARG A 366 40.32 5.49 10.96
C ARG A 366 40.39 6.94 10.51
#